data_AF-A0A3A4X0R8-F1
#
_entry.id   AF-A0A3A4X0R8-F1
#
_cell.length_a   1.000
_cell.length_b   1.000
_cell.length_c   1.000
_cell.angle_alpha   90.00
_cell.angle_beta   90.00
_cell.angle_gamma   90.00
#
_symmetry.space_group_name_H-M   'P 1'
#
loop_
_entity.id
_entity.type
_entity.pdbx_description
1 polymer ?
#
loop_
_entity_poly.entity_id
_entity_poly.type
_entity_poly.pdbx_seq_one_letter_code
_entity_poly.pdbx_strand_id
1 'polypeptide(L)'
;MKAKLIRHEKVTDEIGNTIEIKLWKIPSTPEKPHGFKYSLAYVEAGKRVIGYDNAEQKGDHRHYGRKEEPYTFTSLRQLTKDFMADVAQFKRSR
;
A
#
# COMPACT_ATOMS: atom_id res chain seq x y z
N MET A 1 5.33 12.96 -16.33
CA MET A 1 4.13 12.10 -16.22
C MET A 1 3.08 12.82 -15.36
N LYS A 2 1.83 12.98 -15.83
CA LYS A 2 0.75 13.54 -15.00
C LYS A 2 0.07 12.42 -14.20
N ALA A 3 0.29 12.39 -12.90
CA ALA A 3 -0.43 11.49 -11.99
C ALA A 3 -1.71 12.18 -11.52
N LYS A 4 -2.86 11.50 -11.63
CA LYS A 4 -4.14 11.98 -11.09
C LYS A 4 -4.43 11.24 -9.80
N LEU A 5 -4.52 11.95 -8.68
CA LEU A 5 -4.96 11.35 -7.42
C LEU A 5 -6.41 10.84 -7.59
N ILE A 6 -6.60 9.55 -7.34
CA ILE A 6 -7.91 8.88 -7.38
C ILE A 6 -8.50 8.84 -5.98
N ARG A 7 -7.66 8.51 -5.00
CA ARG A 7 -8.08 8.31 -3.61
C ARG A 7 -6.93 8.67 -2.68
N HIS A 8 -7.23 9.43 -1.64
CA HIS A 8 -6.37 9.62 -0.49
C HIS A 8 -7.24 9.49 0.76
N GLU A 9 -6.96 8.47 1.55
CA GLU A 9 -7.60 8.25 2.84
C GLU A 9 -6.53 8.11 3.91
N LYS A 10 -6.78 8.72 5.05
CA LYS A 10 -5.92 8.62 6.22
C LYS A 10 -6.82 8.52 7.44
N VAL A 11 -6.73 7.41 8.15
CA VAL A 11 -7.52 7.13 9.35
C VAL A 11 -6.55 6.81 10.48
N THR A 12 -6.68 7.52 11.58
CA THR A 12 -5.91 7.28 12.81
C THR A 12 -6.86 6.81 13.90
N ASP A 13 -6.53 5.71 14.57
CA ASP A 13 -7.32 5.17 15.68
C ASP A 13 -7.00 5.88 17.02
N GLU A 14 -7.77 5.55 18.06
CA GLU A 14 -7.71 6.20 19.38
C GLU A 14 -6.35 6.02 20.10
N ILE A 15 -5.58 5.01 19.71
CA ILE A 15 -4.24 4.72 20.26
C ILE A 15 -3.11 5.18 19.33
N GLY A 16 -3.45 5.92 18.27
CA GLY A 16 -2.48 6.59 17.39
C GLY A 16 -1.96 5.74 16.22
N ASN A 17 -2.52 4.55 15.97
CA ASN A 17 -2.18 3.80 14.76
C ASN A 17 -2.86 4.42 13.55
N THR A 18 -2.16 4.48 12.43
CA THR A 18 -2.64 5.13 11.23
C THR A 18 -2.65 4.18 10.04
N ILE A 19 -3.78 4.09 9.35
CA ILE A 19 -3.87 3.56 8.00
C ILE A 19 -3.87 4.74 7.04
N GLU A 20 -2.98 4.74 6.06
CA GLU A 20 -2.97 5.70 4.96
C GLU A 20 -3.00 4.97 3.62
N ILE A 21 -3.94 5.35 2.75
CA ILE A 21 -4.13 4.80 1.41
C ILE A 21 -4.05 5.95 0.42
N LYS A 22 -3.11 5.87 -0.52
CA LYS A 22 -2.98 6.81 -1.64
C LYS A 22 -2.95 6.03 -2.95
N LEU A 23 -3.85 6.39 -3.85
CA LEU A 23 -3.98 5.79 -5.18
C LEU A 23 -3.95 6.87 -6.24
N TRP A 24 -3.12 6.68 -7.27
CA TRP A 24 -3.02 7.58 -8.41
C TRP A 24 -3.22 6.83 -9.72
N LYS A 25 -3.96 7.43 -10.66
CA LYS A 25 -3.99 7.02 -12.06
C LYS A 25 -2.78 7.63 -12.76
N ILE A 26 -2.01 6.79 -13.43
CA ILE A 26 -0.88 7.21 -14.26
C ILE A 26 -1.07 6.66 -15.67
N PRO A 27 -0.43 7.24 -16.70
CA PRO A 27 -0.29 6.57 -17.98
C PRO A 27 0.32 5.18 -17.76
N SER A 28 -0.18 4.18 -18.47
CA SER A 28 0.44 2.86 -18.47
C SER A 28 1.83 2.96 -19.08
N THR A 29 2.81 2.38 -18.40
CA THR A 29 4.20 2.27 -18.87
C THR A 29 4.60 0.79 -18.87
N PRO A 30 5.68 0.37 -19.56
CA PRO A 30 6.18 -1.00 -19.47
C PRO A 30 6.44 -1.47 -18.03
N GLU A 31 6.89 -0.57 -17.16
CA GLU A 31 7.10 -0.86 -15.74
C GLU A 31 5.80 -0.95 -14.91
N LYS A 32 4.74 -0.26 -15.35
CA LYS A 32 3.46 -0.16 -14.65
C LYS A 32 2.32 -0.33 -15.66
N PRO A 33 2.15 -1.55 -16.22
CA PRO A 33 1.20 -1.78 -17.30
C PRO A 33 -0.24 -1.52 -16.85
N HIS A 34 -0.53 -1.74 -15.57
CA HIS A 34 -1.83 -1.48 -14.94
C HIS A 34 -2.17 0.03 -14.84
N GLY A 35 -1.22 0.94 -15.06
CA GLY A 35 -1.49 2.38 -15.10
C GLY A 35 -1.96 2.94 -13.74
N PHE A 36 -1.45 2.39 -12.64
CA PHE A 36 -1.69 2.90 -11.30
C PHE A 36 -0.37 3.04 -10.53
N LYS A 37 -0.27 4.10 -9.74
CA LYS A 37 0.71 4.21 -8.65
C LYS A 37 -0.06 4.10 -7.34
N TYR A 38 0.51 3.44 -6.35
CA TYR A 38 -0.14 3.31 -5.05
C TYR A 38 0.86 3.33 -3.89
N SER A 39 0.35 3.74 -2.73
CA SER A 39 1.05 3.67 -1.45
C SER A 39 0.01 3.44 -0.36
N LEU A 40 0.00 2.23 0.19
CA LEU A 40 -0.83 1.83 1.31
C LEU A 40 0.11 1.57 2.49
N ALA A 41 -0.15 2.17 3.63
CA ALA A 41 0.72 2.04 4.80
C ALA A 41 -0.12 1.88 6.07
N TYR A 42 0.31 0.96 6.93
CA TYR A 42 -0.13 0.88 8.31
C TYR A 42 1.05 1.25 9.21
N VAL A 43 0.83 2.28 10.01
CA VAL A 43 1.81 2.88 10.91
C VAL A 43 1.33 2.67 12.34
N GLU A 44 2.20 2.11 13.16
CA GLU A 44 1.94 1.84 14.56
C GLU A 44 3.10 2.41 15.38
N ALA A 45 2.78 3.15 16.45
CA ALA A 45 3.77 3.88 17.25
C ALA A 45 4.77 4.69 16.39
N GLY A 46 4.28 5.35 15.33
CA GLY A 46 5.08 6.15 14.41
C GLY A 46 5.96 5.35 13.42
N LYS A 47 5.88 4.02 13.42
CA LYS A 47 6.66 3.16 12.50
C LYS A 47 5.75 2.46 11.49
N ARG A 48 6.10 2.53 10.21
CA ARG A 48 5.44 1.73 9.16
C ARG A 48 5.74 0.25 9.44
N VAL A 49 4.71 -0.51 9.76
CA VAL A 49 4.81 -1.96 10.04
C VAL A 49 4.27 -2.79 8.89
N ILE A 50 3.29 -2.29 8.14
CA ILE A 50 2.82 -2.91 6.89
C ILE A 50 2.82 -1.83 5.81
N GLY A 51 3.14 -2.17 4.57
CA GLY A 51 2.69 -1.35 3.46
C GLY A 51 2.95 -1.90 2.09
N TYR A 52 2.16 -1.45 1.14
CA TYR A 52 2.19 -1.88 -0.25
C TYR A 52 2.47 -0.65 -1.11
N ASP A 53 3.49 -0.71 -1.94
CA ASP A 53 3.79 0.35 -2.89
C ASP A 53 4.47 -0.19 -4.14
N ASN A 54 4.55 0.66 -5.16
CA ASN A 54 5.15 0.31 -6.43
C ASN A 54 6.14 1.37 -6.90
N ALA A 55 7.08 1.69 -6.01
CA ALA A 55 8.18 2.61 -6.28
C ALA A 55 8.89 2.31 -7.62
N GLU A 56 9.46 3.35 -8.23
CA GLU A 56 10.18 3.22 -9.49
C GLU A 56 11.29 2.17 -9.39
N GLN A 57 11.45 1.38 -10.46
CA GLN A 57 12.48 0.34 -10.59
C GLN A 57 12.39 -0.88 -9.65
N LYS A 58 11.46 -0.91 -8.68
CA LYS A 58 11.23 -2.08 -7.82
C LYS A 58 10.04 -2.95 -8.22
N GLY A 59 9.12 -2.40 -9.01
CA GLY A 59 7.83 -3.03 -9.27
C GLY A 59 6.94 -3.03 -8.03
N ASP A 60 5.83 -3.76 -8.12
CA ASP A 60 4.87 -3.91 -7.04
C ASP A 60 5.47 -4.78 -5.92
N HIS A 61 5.47 -4.26 -4.68
CA HIS A 61 5.99 -5.00 -3.53
C HIS A 61 5.23 -4.65 -2.24
N ARG A 62 5.39 -5.52 -1.24
CA ARG A 62 4.86 -5.31 0.10
C ARG A 62 5.94 -5.39 1.15
N HIS A 63 5.72 -4.64 2.22
CA HIS A 63 6.52 -4.58 3.43
C HIS A 63 5.70 -5.20 4.55
N TYR A 64 6.26 -6.21 5.21
CA TYR A 64 5.71 -6.82 6.42
C TYR A 64 6.77 -6.83 7.51
N GLY A 65 6.67 -5.89 8.45
CA GLY A 65 7.69 -5.62 9.45
C GLY A 65 9.00 -5.18 8.80
N ARG A 66 10.03 -6.03 8.87
CA ARG A 66 11.35 -5.81 8.26
C ARG A 66 11.55 -6.54 6.93
N LYS A 67 10.55 -7.31 6.48
CA LYS A 67 10.63 -8.09 5.25
C LYS A 67 10.02 -7.30 4.11
N GLU A 68 10.74 -7.22 3.00
CA GLU A 68 10.26 -6.72 1.72
C GLU A 68 10.14 -7.92 0.78
N GLU A 69 9.00 -8.06 0.10
CA GLU A 69 8.81 -9.13 -0.89
C GLU A 69 8.00 -8.65 -2.10
N PRO A 70 8.23 -9.21 -3.29
CA PRO A 70 7.44 -8.90 -4.47
C PRO A 70 5.95 -9.14 -4.25
N TYR A 71 5.11 -8.30 -4.83
CA TYR A 71 3.66 -8.40 -4.77
C TYR A 71 3.07 -8.47 -6.17
N THR A 72 2.22 -9.46 -6.44
CA THR A 72 1.57 -9.57 -7.75
C THR A 72 0.30 -8.73 -7.80
N PHE A 73 0.38 -7.55 -8.43
CA PHE A 73 -0.80 -6.72 -8.62
C PHE A 73 -1.82 -7.40 -9.52
N THR A 74 -3.05 -7.57 -9.01
CA THR A 74 -4.19 -8.09 -9.77
C THR A 74 -5.24 -7.01 -10.03
N SER A 75 -5.67 -6.31 -8.98
CA SER A 75 -6.63 -5.21 -9.07
C SER A 75 -6.53 -4.30 -7.85
N LEU A 76 -7.07 -3.08 -7.94
CA LEU A 76 -7.15 -2.16 -6.79
C LEU A 76 -7.97 -2.74 -5.62
N ARG A 77 -9.02 -3.51 -5.94
CA ARG A 77 -9.85 -4.20 -4.94
C ARG A 77 -9.05 -5.27 -4.22
N GLN A 78 -8.30 -6.09 -4.96
CA GLN A 78 -7.47 -7.14 -4.39
C GLN A 78 -6.32 -6.54 -3.55
N LEU A 79 -5.65 -5.50 -4.06
CA LEU A 79 -4.64 -4.73 -3.33
C LEU A 79 -5.16 -4.23 -1.97
N THR A 80 -6.35 -3.65 -1.94
CA THR A 80 -6.94 -3.15 -0.69
C THR A 80 -7.32 -4.30 0.23
N LYS A 81 -7.86 -5.40 -0.31
CA LYS A 81 -8.22 -6.59 0.46
C LYS A 81 -7.00 -7.22 1.14
N ASP A 82 -5.92 -7.42 0.39
CA ASP A 82 -4.69 -8.04 0.89
C ASP A 82 -4.01 -7.16 1.93
N PHE A 83 -3.92 -5.86 1.68
CA PHE A 83 -3.42 -4.90 2.66
C PHE A 83 -4.20 -4.95 3.99
N MET A 84 -5.54 -4.90 3.93
CA MET A 84 -6.36 -4.95 5.13
C MET A 84 -6.28 -6.31 5.86
N ALA A 85 -6.11 -7.40 5.11
CA ALA A 85 -5.89 -8.73 5.68
C ALA A 85 -4.56 -8.80 6.44
N ASP A 86 -3.47 -8.26 5.88
CA ASP A 86 -2.17 -8.19 6.53
C ASP A 86 -2.20 -7.29 7.78
N VAL A 87 -2.89 -6.14 7.73
CA VAL A 87 -3.09 -5.28 8.90
C VAL A 87 -3.85 -6.02 10.00
N ALA A 88 -4.93 -6.72 9.65
CA ALA A 88 -5.70 -7.48 10.61
C ALA A 88 -4.90 -8.65 11.19
N GLN A 89 -4.11 -9.34 10.37
CA GLN A 89 -3.22 -10.41 10.83
C GLN A 89 -2.16 -9.88 11.78
N PHE A 90 -1.51 -8.77 11.44
CA PHE A 90 -0.52 -8.13 12.30
C PHE A 90 -1.11 -7.73 13.66
N LYS A 91 -2.30 -7.12 13.67
CA LYS A 91 -3.02 -6.76 14.91
C LYS A 91 -3.36 -7.96 15.79
N ARG A 92 -3.63 -9.14 15.20
CA ARG A 92 -3.90 -10.39 15.93
C ARG A 92 -2.66 -11.09 16.47
N SER A 93 -1.49 -10.83 15.90
CA SER A 93 -0.21 -11.47 16.29
C SER A 93 0.55 -10.69 17.36
N ARG A 94 -0.09 -9.71 18.00
CA ARG A 94 0.37 -8.97 19.17
C ARG A 94 -0.42 -9.40 20.40
#